data_AF-A0AAP0IYS3-F1
#
_entry.id   AF-A0AAP0IYS3-F1
#
_cell.length_a   1.000
_cell.length_b   1.000
_cell.length_c   1.000
_cell.angle_alpha   90.00
_cell.angle_beta   90.00
_cell.angle_gamma   90.00
#
_symmetry.space_group_name_H-M   'P 1'
#
loop_
_entity.id
_entity.type
_entity.pdbx_description
1 polymer ?
#
loop_
_entity_poly.entity_id
_entity_poly.type
_entity_poly.pdbx_seq_one_letter_code
_entity_poly.pdbx_strand_id
1 'polypeptide(L)'
;MAMALKAILSSGRTLSFQSQPSWLLGFSRFSSKSDQYIPKVGIPEFLNGVGKGVEAHVQKLETEIGDFQKLLVTRTLKLKKLGLPCKHRKLILKYTHKYRLGLWRPRAEPVES
;
A
#
# COMPACT_ATOMS: atom_id res chain seq x y z
N MET A 1 -6.70 -14.37 -42.58
CA MET A 1 -7.07 -15.77 -42.25
C MET A 1 -7.96 -15.71 -41.02
N ALA A 2 -9.27 -15.89 -41.22
CA ALA A 2 -10.28 -15.91 -40.16
C ALA A 2 -10.54 -17.36 -39.74
N MET A 3 -10.66 -17.62 -38.44
CA MET A 3 -11.07 -18.91 -37.91
C MET A 3 -12.29 -18.69 -37.01
N ALA A 4 -13.46 -18.84 -37.64
CA ALA A 4 -14.73 -19.02 -36.94
C ALA A 4 -14.90 -20.51 -36.64
N LEU A 5 -15.15 -20.87 -35.39
CA LEU A 5 -15.68 -22.19 -35.02
C LEU A 5 -17.02 -21.99 -34.33
N LYS A 6 -18.04 -22.62 -34.91
CA LYS A 6 -19.45 -22.49 -34.54
C LYS A 6 -19.99 -23.88 -34.23
N ALA A 7 -20.85 -23.92 -33.20
CA ALA A 7 -21.73 -25.02 -32.77
C ALA A 7 -21.01 -26.21 -32.08
N ILE A 8 -21.60 -26.93 -31.11
CA ILE A 8 -22.92 -27.55 -31.12
C ILE A 8 -23.49 -27.67 -29.69
N LEU A 9 -24.79 -27.42 -29.55
CA LEU A 9 -25.65 -27.66 -28.39
C LEU A 9 -26.04 -29.15 -28.32
N SER A 10 -26.00 -29.78 -27.14
CA SER A 10 -26.85 -30.96 -26.88
C SER A 10 -27.21 -31.08 -25.40
N SER A 11 -28.52 -31.06 -25.18
CA SER A 11 -29.26 -31.19 -23.92
C SER A 11 -29.13 -32.59 -23.30
N GLY A 12 -29.23 -32.71 -21.97
CA GLY A 12 -29.55 -34.00 -21.37
C GLY A 12 -29.30 -34.17 -19.87
N ARG A 13 -30.41 -34.23 -19.12
CA ARG A 13 -30.66 -34.99 -17.89
C ARG A 13 -30.34 -34.33 -16.54
N THR A 14 -31.43 -33.89 -15.92
CA THR A 14 -31.69 -33.82 -14.49
C THR A 14 -31.30 -35.11 -13.77
N LEU A 15 -30.45 -35.02 -12.75
CA LEU A 15 -30.39 -35.96 -11.64
C LEU A 15 -30.33 -35.15 -10.34
N SER A 16 -31.46 -35.15 -9.65
CA SER A 16 -31.58 -34.85 -8.23
C SER A 16 -30.72 -35.83 -7.44
N PHE A 17 -29.68 -35.35 -6.77
CA PHE A 17 -28.97 -36.14 -5.76
C PHE A 17 -28.53 -35.27 -4.59
N GLN A 18 -29.31 -35.39 -3.51
CA GLN A 18 -28.84 -35.66 -2.15
C GLN A 18 -27.83 -34.69 -1.51
N SER A 19 -28.38 -33.88 -0.62
CA SER A 19 -27.89 -33.51 0.72
C SER A 19 -26.45 -33.86 1.12
N GLN A 20 -25.70 -32.78 1.42
CA GLN A 20 -24.57 -32.63 2.35
C GLN A 20 -23.28 -33.40 2.04
N PRO A 21 -22.13 -32.72 2.19
CA PRO A 21 -21.28 -33.10 3.30
C PRO A 21 -20.81 -31.90 4.14
N SER A 22 -21.00 -32.07 5.43
CA SER A 22 -20.42 -31.35 6.55
C SER A 22 -18.90 -31.52 6.62
N TRP A 23 -18.15 -30.85 5.75
CA TRP A 23 -16.70 -30.72 5.94
C TRP A 23 -16.35 -29.26 5.77
N LEU A 24 -16.36 -28.58 6.91
CA LEU A 24 -15.70 -27.32 7.14
C LEU A 24 -14.26 -27.47 6.63
N LEU A 25 -14.02 -27.06 5.38
CA LEU A 25 -12.69 -26.75 4.90
C LEU A 25 -12.19 -25.65 5.83
N GLY A 26 -11.39 -26.07 6.81
CA GLY A 26 -10.59 -25.21 7.65
C GLY A 26 -9.65 -24.44 6.75
N PHE A 27 -10.14 -23.32 6.22
CA PHE A 27 -9.28 -22.20 5.94
C PHE A 27 -8.68 -21.84 7.29
N SER A 28 -7.49 -22.37 7.54
CA SER A 28 -6.58 -21.86 8.54
C SER A 28 -6.56 -20.35 8.33
N ARG A 29 -7.31 -19.62 9.16
CA ARG A 29 -7.19 -18.19 9.30
C ARG A 29 -5.76 -18.00 9.73
N PHE A 30 -4.88 -17.77 8.77
CA PHE A 30 -3.60 -17.12 9.01
C PHE A 30 -3.94 -15.70 9.42
N SER A 31 -4.50 -15.58 10.62
CA SER A 31 -4.63 -14.31 11.32
C SER A 31 -3.27 -14.08 11.92
N SER A 32 -2.32 -13.69 11.07
CA SER A 32 -1.19 -12.91 11.54
C SER A 32 -1.80 -11.76 12.31
N LYS A 33 -1.65 -11.78 13.64
CA LYS A 33 -1.85 -10.59 14.44
C LYS A 33 -0.92 -9.57 13.81
N SER A 34 -1.47 -8.63 13.04
CA SER A 34 -0.73 -7.45 12.68
C SER A 34 -0.52 -6.75 14.01
N ASP A 35 0.61 -7.03 14.68
CA ASP A 35 1.05 -6.23 15.80
C ASP A 35 1.01 -4.80 15.28
N GLN A 36 0.06 -4.03 15.78
CA GLN A 36 -0.07 -2.63 15.49
C GLN A 36 1.01 -1.91 16.29
N TYR A 37 2.26 -2.35 16.12
CA TYR A 37 3.43 -1.54 16.35
C TYR A 37 3.34 -0.47 15.28
N ILE A 38 2.62 0.59 15.62
CA ILE A 38 2.83 1.91 15.07
C ILE A 38 3.91 2.50 15.98
N PRO A 39 5.22 2.24 15.75
CA PRO A 39 6.17 3.29 16.07
C PRO A 39 5.59 4.52 15.39
N LYS A 40 5.39 5.60 16.17
CA LYS A 40 4.84 6.85 15.66
C LYS A 40 5.88 7.46 14.73
N VAL A 41 5.99 6.90 13.52
CA VAL A 41 6.97 7.33 12.53
C VAL A 41 6.58 8.75 12.16
N GLY A 42 7.41 9.70 12.56
CA GLY A 42 7.20 11.09 12.23
C GLY A 42 7.37 11.33 10.73
N ILE A 43 6.76 12.39 10.21
CA ILE A 43 7.13 12.95 8.91
C ILE A 43 8.67 13.17 8.81
N PRO A 44 9.37 13.74 9.82
CA PRO A 44 10.81 13.96 9.71
C PRO A 44 11.60 12.65 9.66
N GLU A 45 11.24 11.68 10.49
CA GLU A 45 11.87 10.35 10.52
C GLU A 45 11.68 9.62 9.17
N PHE A 46 10.46 9.68 8.62
CA PHE A 46 10.17 9.11 7.32
C PHE A 46 11.02 9.73 6.22
N LEU A 47 11.11 11.06 6.18
CA LEU A 47 11.85 11.77 5.15
C LEU A 47 13.36 11.59 5.27
N ASN A 48 13.91 11.53 6.49
CA ASN A 48 15.30 11.16 6.73
C ASN A 48 15.60 9.74 6.22
N GLY A 49 14.70 8.79 6.45
CA GLY A 49 14.85 7.44 5.91
C GLY A 49 14.79 7.37 4.38
N VAL A 50 14.00 8.24 3.73
CA VAL A 50 13.96 8.34 2.26
C VAL A 50 15.28 8.92 1.71
N GLY A 51 15.83 9.92 2.41
CA GLY A 51 17.05 10.62 2.05
C GLY A 51 16.94 11.39 0.73
N LYS A 52 18.08 11.58 0.05
CA LYS A 52 18.18 12.22 -1.29
C LYS A 52 17.65 13.66 -1.32
N GLY A 53 17.84 14.40 -0.24
CA GLY A 53 17.51 15.84 -0.14
C GLY A 53 16.01 16.14 -0.01
N VAL A 54 15.15 15.15 0.24
CA VAL A 54 13.73 15.39 0.54
C VAL A 54 13.54 16.00 1.94
N GLU A 55 14.55 15.88 2.81
CA GLU A 55 14.61 16.40 4.18
C GLU A 55 14.44 17.93 4.24
N ALA A 56 14.96 18.66 3.25
CA ALA A 56 14.79 20.11 3.16
C ALA A 56 13.32 20.57 2.99
N HIS A 57 12.40 19.64 2.75
CA HIS A 57 10.98 19.90 2.58
C HIS A 57 10.13 19.46 3.78
N VAL A 58 10.75 19.00 4.88
CA VAL A 58 10.06 18.60 6.12
C VAL A 58 9.15 19.71 6.64
N GLN A 59 9.68 20.92 6.81
CA GLN A 59 8.93 22.06 7.36
C GLN A 59 7.63 22.33 6.59
N LYS A 60 7.70 22.34 5.25
CA LYS A 60 6.52 22.57 4.39
C LYS A 60 5.49 21.44 4.51
N LEU A 61 5.95 20.19 4.64
CA LEU A 61 5.08 19.03 4.76
C LEU A 61 4.41 18.96 6.14
N GLU A 62 5.13 19.33 7.20
CA GLU A 62 4.57 19.41 8.55
C GLU A 62 3.52 20.50 8.67
N THR A 63 3.76 21.69 8.13
CA THR A 63 2.78 22.78 8.23
C THR A 63 1.47 22.48 7.49
N GLU A 64 1.52 21.84 6.32
CA GLU A 64 0.33 21.62 5.49
C GLU A 64 -0.37 20.28 5.73
N ILE A 65 0.40 19.21 5.96
CA ILE A 65 -0.15 17.87 6.16
C ILE A 65 -0.30 17.58 7.66
N GLY A 66 0.73 17.90 8.45
CA GLY A 66 0.82 17.71 9.91
C GLY A 66 0.88 16.26 10.39
N ASP A 67 0.06 15.40 9.80
CA ASP A 67 -0.09 14.01 10.20
C ASP A 67 0.54 13.07 9.17
N PHE A 68 1.32 12.10 9.67
CA PHE A 68 1.95 11.07 8.85
C PHE A 68 0.92 10.23 8.08
N GLN A 69 -0.25 9.94 8.66
CA GLN A 69 -1.28 9.17 7.95
C GLN A 69 -1.80 9.93 6.72
N LYS A 70 -1.98 11.25 6.86
CA LYS A 70 -2.35 12.12 5.74
C LYS A 70 -1.25 12.16 4.67
N LEU A 71 0.04 12.02 5.03
CA LEU A 71 1.17 11.91 4.10
C LEU A 71 1.10 10.61 3.25
N LEU A 72 0.68 9.49 3.85
CA LEU A 72 0.57 8.20 3.16
C LEU A 72 -0.58 8.16 2.14
N VAL A 73 -1.64 8.95 2.38
CA VAL A 73 -2.83 9.01 1.52
C VAL A 73 -2.71 10.13 0.48
N THR A 74 -1.77 11.07 0.65
CA THR A 74 -1.66 12.24 -0.21
C THR A 74 -1.31 11.88 -1.65
N ARG A 75 -1.79 12.73 -2.57
CA ARG A 75 -1.56 12.59 -4.02
C ARG A 75 -0.69 13.73 -4.56
N THR A 76 -0.22 13.54 -5.79
CA THR A 76 0.72 14.45 -6.49
C THR A 76 0.26 15.90 -6.52
N LEU A 77 -1.04 16.16 -6.69
CA LEU A 77 -1.58 17.51 -6.81
C LEU A 77 -1.37 18.34 -5.53
N LYS A 78 -1.58 17.75 -4.35
CA LYS A 78 -1.31 18.43 -3.07
C LYS A 78 0.18 18.73 -2.94
N LEU A 79 1.04 17.73 -3.20
CA LEU A 79 2.50 17.91 -3.16
C LEU A 79 3.01 18.95 -4.18
N LYS A 80 2.34 19.11 -5.33
CA LYS A 80 2.67 20.14 -6.33
C LYS A 80 2.32 21.54 -5.83
N LYS A 81 1.18 21.71 -5.14
CA LYS A 81 0.77 23.00 -4.56
C LYS A 81 1.78 23.50 -3.51
N LEU A 82 2.44 22.58 -2.81
CA LEU A 82 3.52 22.89 -1.84
C LEU A 82 4.84 23.34 -2.49
N GLY A 83 4.92 23.37 -3.83
CA GLY A 83 6.14 23.77 -4.55
C GLY A 83 7.26 22.72 -4.54
N LEU A 84 6.94 21.44 -4.25
CA LEU A 84 7.95 20.38 -4.23
C LEU A 84 8.43 20.03 -5.64
N PRO A 85 9.74 19.91 -5.92
CA PRO A 85 10.25 19.48 -7.22
C PRO A 85 9.72 18.10 -7.66
N CYS A 86 9.56 17.90 -8.97
CA CYS A 86 9.03 16.66 -9.55
C CYS A 86 9.77 15.39 -9.07
N LYS A 87 11.10 15.47 -8.94
CA LYS A 87 11.94 14.36 -8.48
C LYS A 87 11.59 13.95 -7.03
N HIS A 88 11.48 14.93 -6.13
CA HIS A 88 11.13 14.68 -4.73
C HIS A 88 9.69 14.17 -4.57
N ARG A 89 8.73 14.71 -5.32
CA ARG A 89 7.34 14.19 -5.31
C ARG A 89 7.27 12.72 -5.70
N LYS A 90 8.02 12.31 -6.74
CA LYS A 90 8.10 10.90 -7.16
C LYS A 90 8.74 10.02 -6.07
N LEU A 91 9.80 10.50 -5.41
CA LEU A 91 10.44 9.78 -4.31
C LEU A 91 9.48 9.57 -3.15
N ILE A 92 8.84 10.65 -2.67
CA ILE A 92 7.86 10.56 -1.56
C ILE A 92 6.80 9.52 -1.89
N LEU A 93 6.15 9.60 -3.06
CA LEU A 93 5.09 8.66 -3.44
C LEU A 93 5.58 7.22 -3.59
N LYS A 94 6.81 7.01 -4.07
CA LYS A 94 7.42 5.68 -4.16
C LYS A 94 7.60 5.07 -2.78
N TYR A 95 8.14 5.83 -1.83
CA TYR A 95 8.42 5.34 -0.48
C TYR A 95 7.17 5.24 0.40
N THR A 96 6.18 6.13 0.24
CA THR A 96 4.90 5.99 0.95
C THR A 96 4.17 4.72 0.51
N HIS A 97 4.22 4.38 -0.79
CA HIS A 97 3.66 3.13 -1.28
C HIS A 97 4.40 1.92 -0.72
N LYS A 98 5.74 1.92 -0.71
CA LYS A 98 6.54 0.84 -0.08
C LYS A 98 6.23 0.69 1.41
N TYR A 99 6.05 1.80 2.13
CA TYR A 99 5.71 1.80 3.55
C TYR A 99 4.33 1.17 3.80
N ARG A 100 3.34 1.50 2.96
CA ARG A 100 1.99 0.91 3.04
C ARG A 100 1.98 -0.59 2.79
N LEU A 101 2.84 -1.06 1.89
CA LEU A 101 2.99 -2.48 1.60
C LEU A 101 3.91 -3.22 2.61
N GLY A 102 4.57 -2.49 3.52
CA GLY A 102 5.49 -3.07 4.49
C GLY A 102 6.86 -3.51 3.94
N LEU A 103 7.18 -3.21 2.67
CA LEU A 103 8.47 -3.58 2.05
C LEU A 103 9.65 -2.72 2.54
N TRP A 104 9.36 -1.58 3.15
CA TRP A 104 10.36 -0.64 3.60
C TRP A 104 9.88 0.10 4.84
N ARG A 105 10.80 0.33 5.77
CA ARG A 105 10.61 1.12 6.98
C ARG A 105 11.77 2.10 7.09
N PRO A 106 11.52 3.37 7.47
CA PRO A 106 12.60 4.25 7.84
C PRO A 106 13.35 3.64 9.02
N ARG A 107 14.68 3.61 8.92
CA ARG A 107 15.53 3.20 10.02
C ARG A 107 15.80 4.47 10.83
N ALA A 108 15.34 4.49 12.07
CA ALA A 108 15.82 5.47 13.02
C ALA A 108 17.29 5.14 13.27
N GLU A 109 18.19 5.78 12.54
CA GLU A 109 19.57 5.92 13.02
C GLU A 109 19.42 6.72 14.33
N PRO A 110 19.75 6.14 15.51
CA PRO A 110 19.82 6.94 16.72
C PRO A 110 20.88 8.00 16.43
N VAL A 111 20.53 9.27 16.59
CA VAL A 111 21.54 10.33 16.63
C VAL A 111 22.39 9.98 17.85
N GLU A 112 23.58 9.42 17.61
CA GLU A 112 24.54 9.17 18.68
C GLU A 112 24.77 10.49 19.41
N SER A 113 24.57 10.45 20.72
CA SER A 113 24.66 11.59 21.65
C SER A 113 26.11 11.94 21.96
#